data_AF-A0A7S0ISV1-F1
#
_entry.id   AF-A0A7S0ISV1-F1
#
_cell.length_a   1.000
_cell.length_b   1.000
_cell.length_c   1.000
_cell.angle_alpha   90.00
_cell.angle_beta   90.00
_cell.angle_gamma   90.00
#
_symmetry.space_group_name_H-M   'P 1'
#
loop_
_entity.id
_entity.type
_entity.pdbx_description
1 polymer ?
#
loop_
_entity_poly.entity_id
_entity_poly.type
_entity_poly.pdbx_seq_one_letter_code
_entity_poly.pdbx_strand_id
1 'polypeptide(L)'
;QRLSLPVTIVLPEGVPEQRRLPMRRKGARVVEAGAALDEAKAEARAIAAAEGLTMLRPHDDPLIIAGQATAGVEILRQHLSLSAATGVQPAQHGAASRGPCPALDAIFLPVGGGSLLAGVAAAVKQISPEVQVVGVEPRGVDVLTRSLMS
;
A
#
# COMPACT_ATOMS: atom_id res chain seq x y z
N GLN A 1 -12.08 14.77 -5.90
CA GLN A 1 -13.01 14.42 -7.00
C GLN A 1 -14.16 13.51 -6.57
N ARG A 2 -13.96 12.20 -6.30
CA ARG A 2 -15.08 11.25 -6.09
C ARG A 2 -16.00 11.56 -4.90
N LEU A 3 -15.44 12.07 -3.81
CA LEU A 3 -16.20 12.41 -2.59
C LEU A 3 -16.60 13.90 -2.52
N SER A 4 -16.33 14.67 -3.58
CA SER A 4 -16.57 16.13 -3.60
C SER A 4 -15.96 16.93 -2.44
N LEU A 5 -14.97 16.36 -1.74
CA LEU A 5 -14.23 17.04 -0.67
C LEU A 5 -13.11 17.93 -1.25
N PRO A 6 -12.88 19.13 -0.68
CA PRO A 6 -11.71 19.93 -1.00
C PRO A 6 -10.44 19.19 -0.54
N VAL A 7 -9.41 19.21 -1.37
CA VAL A 7 -8.12 18.56 -1.09
C VAL A 7 -6.99 19.54 -1.33
N THR A 8 -6.13 19.71 -0.33
CA THR A 8 -4.88 20.45 -0.44
C THR A 8 -3.72 19.46 -0.53
N ILE A 9 -2.83 19.64 -1.49
CA ILE A 9 -1.60 18.85 -1.66
C ILE A 9 -0.43 19.81 -1.58
N VAL A 10 0.46 19.59 -0.61
CA VAL A 10 1.70 20.36 -0.46
C VAL A 10 2.85 19.55 -1.04
N LEU A 11 3.66 20.19 -1.87
CA LEU A 11 4.82 19.61 -2.55
C LEU A 11 6.05 20.46 -2.27
N PRO A 12 7.26 19.88 -2.33
CA PRO A 12 8.48 20.67 -2.37
C PRO A 12 8.49 21.60 -3.59
N GLU A 13 9.24 22.67 -3.49
CA GLU A 13 9.53 23.55 -4.61
C GLU A 13 10.32 22.79 -5.71
N GLY A 14 10.14 23.22 -6.96
CA GLY A 14 10.86 22.64 -8.10
C GLY A 14 10.31 21.31 -8.62
N VAL A 15 9.19 20.80 -8.08
CA VAL A 15 8.51 19.62 -8.64
C VAL A 15 8.05 19.93 -10.08
N PRO A 16 8.48 19.14 -11.09
CA PRO A 16 8.14 19.40 -12.48
C PRO A 16 6.64 19.51 -12.71
N GLU A 17 6.22 20.44 -13.56
CA GLU A 17 4.80 20.74 -13.79
C GLU A 17 4.00 19.52 -14.25
N GLN A 18 4.62 18.63 -15.02
CA GLN A 18 4.03 17.37 -15.47
C GLN A 18 3.55 16.47 -14.30
N ARG A 19 4.16 16.59 -13.12
CA ARG A 19 3.74 15.87 -11.89
C ARG A 19 2.66 16.63 -11.10
N ARG A 20 2.57 17.95 -11.24
CA ARG A 20 1.59 18.82 -10.56
C ARG A 20 0.27 18.91 -11.32
N LEU A 21 0.32 18.91 -12.65
CA LEU A 21 -0.85 19.11 -13.51
C LEU A 21 -1.97 18.08 -13.27
N PRO A 22 -1.69 16.77 -13.09
CA PRO A 22 -2.76 15.80 -12.77
C PRO A 22 -3.48 16.09 -11.46
N MET A 23 -2.78 16.63 -10.46
CA MET A 23 -3.37 17.01 -9.16
C MET A 23 -4.32 18.18 -9.32
N ARG A 24 -3.88 19.24 -10.02
CA ARG A 24 -4.71 20.41 -10.33
C ARG A 24 -5.93 20.04 -11.18
N ARG A 25 -5.75 19.19 -12.21
CA ARG A 25 -6.86 18.69 -13.05
C ARG A 25 -7.91 17.91 -12.27
N LYS A 26 -7.52 17.25 -11.17
CA LYS A 26 -8.44 16.55 -10.26
C LYS A 26 -9.12 17.47 -9.22
N GLY A 27 -8.86 18.78 -9.29
CA GLY A 27 -9.44 19.81 -8.43
C GLY A 27 -8.72 20.01 -7.09
N ALA A 28 -7.48 19.52 -6.94
CA ALA A 28 -6.71 19.75 -5.72
C ALA A 28 -6.09 21.15 -5.69
N ARG A 29 -6.11 21.81 -4.52
CA ARG A 29 -5.30 22.98 -4.22
C ARG A 29 -3.84 22.53 -4.06
N VAL A 30 -2.99 22.85 -5.03
CA VAL A 30 -1.56 22.48 -4.98
C VAL A 30 -0.75 23.66 -4.46
N VAL A 31 -0.07 23.46 -3.34
CA VAL A 31 0.84 24.41 -2.66
C VAL A 31 2.26 23.90 -2.81
N GLU A 32 3.20 24.79 -3.11
CA GLU A 32 4.63 24.47 -3.18
C GLU A 32 5.32 25.16 -2.00
N ALA A 33 6.08 24.39 -1.21
CA ALA A 33 6.75 24.90 -0.02
C ALA A 33 7.96 24.03 0.36
N GLY A 34 9.08 24.72 0.60
CA GLY A 34 10.32 24.11 1.08
C GLY A 34 11.10 23.38 0.00
N ALA A 35 12.40 23.19 0.23
CA ALA A 35 13.29 22.56 -0.74
C ALA A 35 13.20 21.02 -0.72
N ALA A 36 12.71 20.45 0.38
CA ALA A 36 12.66 19.01 0.61
C ALA A 36 11.27 18.52 1.08
N LEU A 37 11.06 17.21 0.99
CA LEU A 37 9.80 16.57 1.38
C LEU A 37 9.42 16.82 2.84
N ASP A 38 10.39 16.87 3.75
CA ASP A 38 10.10 17.07 5.17
C ASP A 38 9.68 18.50 5.48
N GLU A 39 10.20 19.49 4.76
CA GLU A 39 9.74 20.88 4.83
C GLU A 39 8.32 21.02 4.27
N ALA A 40 8.03 20.40 3.12
CA ALA A 40 6.68 20.37 2.55
C ALA A 40 5.66 19.69 3.50
N LYS A 41 6.07 18.64 4.22
CA LYS A 41 5.23 18.01 5.26
C LYS A 41 5.01 18.94 6.45
N ALA A 42 6.02 19.69 6.87
CA ALA A 42 5.90 20.66 7.96
C ALA A 42 4.89 21.75 7.59
N GLU A 43 4.98 22.29 6.37
CA GLU A 43 4.01 23.26 5.84
C GLU A 43 2.60 22.66 5.75
N ALA A 44 2.46 21.42 5.27
CA ALA A 44 1.17 20.74 5.24
C ALA A 44 0.53 20.64 6.64
N ARG A 45 1.32 20.39 7.68
CA ARG A 45 0.84 20.37 9.07
C ARG A 45 0.42 21.76 9.55
N ALA A 46 1.18 22.81 9.21
CA ALA A 46 0.86 24.18 9.56
C ALA A 46 -0.47 24.63 8.92
N ILE A 47 -0.64 24.37 7.61
CA ILE A 47 -1.89 24.63 6.88
C ILE A 47 -3.05 23.86 7.50
N ALA A 48 -2.86 22.57 7.80
CA ALA A 48 -3.91 21.75 8.40
C ALA A 48 -4.35 22.30 9.77
N ALA A 49 -3.41 22.75 10.59
CA ALA A 49 -3.72 23.36 11.89
C ALA A 49 -4.43 24.72 11.73
N ALA A 50 -3.96 25.58 10.82
CA ALA A 50 -4.50 26.92 10.61
C ALA A 50 -5.90 26.91 10.00
N GLU A 51 -6.17 26.00 9.07
CA GLU A 51 -7.44 25.91 8.34
C GLU A 51 -8.40 24.84 8.91
N GLY A 52 -8.00 24.13 9.98
CA GLY A 52 -8.81 23.07 10.58
C GLY A 52 -9.02 21.85 9.67
N LEU A 53 -8.03 21.51 8.85
CA LEU A 53 -8.09 20.39 7.91
C LEU A 53 -7.63 19.08 8.54
N THR A 54 -8.19 17.96 8.09
CA THR A 54 -7.70 16.63 8.46
C THR A 54 -6.48 16.27 7.62
N MET A 55 -5.36 15.97 8.29
CA MET A 55 -4.17 15.44 7.64
C MET A 55 -4.39 13.97 7.22
N LEU A 56 -4.37 13.70 5.91
CA LEU A 56 -4.39 12.34 5.40
C LEU A 56 -2.98 11.74 5.46
N ARG A 57 -2.80 10.75 6.34
CA ARG A 57 -1.52 10.04 6.48
C ARG A 57 -1.31 9.05 5.33
N PRO A 58 -0.10 8.95 4.75
CA PRO A 58 0.18 7.99 3.69
C PRO A 58 0.36 6.54 4.20
N HIS A 59 0.63 6.35 5.49
CA HIS A 59 0.78 5.07 6.18
C HIS A 59 0.52 5.27 7.69
N ASP A 60 0.62 4.20 8.49
CA ASP A 60 0.39 4.23 9.94
C ASP A 60 -0.97 4.83 10.34
N ASP A 61 -2.02 4.36 9.67
CA ASP A 61 -3.40 4.72 9.93
C ASP A 61 -4.28 3.47 9.74
N PRO A 62 -5.11 3.08 10.72
CA PRO A 62 -5.92 1.86 10.62
C PRO A 62 -6.82 1.81 9.39
N LEU A 63 -7.37 2.94 8.93
CA LEU A 63 -8.25 2.97 7.75
C LEU A 63 -7.45 2.87 6.45
N ILE A 64 -6.24 3.44 6.40
CA ILE A 64 -5.33 3.25 5.27
C ILE A 64 -4.90 1.79 5.18
N ILE A 65 -4.51 1.17 6.30
CA ILE A 65 -4.12 -0.24 6.37
C ILE A 65 -5.27 -1.15 5.94
N ALA A 66 -6.48 -0.92 6.47
CA ALA A 66 -7.67 -1.68 6.09
C ALA A 66 -8.01 -1.51 4.60
N GLY A 67 -7.87 -0.30 4.06
CA GLY A 67 -8.04 -0.05 2.63
C GLY A 67 -7.04 -0.83 1.76
N GLN A 68 -5.78 -0.96 2.19
CA GLN A 68 -4.80 -1.77 1.46
C GLN A 68 -5.05 -3.28 1.61
N ALA A 69 -5.67 -3.71 2.70
CA ALA A 69 -5.99 -5.13 2.94
C ALA A 69 -6.90 -5.73 1.86
N THR A 70 -7.70 -4.90 1.17
CA THR A 70 -8.59 -5.36 0.09
C THR A 70 -7.80 -6.01 -1.06
N ALA A 71 -6.57 -5.55 -1.34
CA ALA A 71 -5.71 -6.18 -2.34
C ALA A 71 -5.40 -7.65 -1.98
N GLY A 72 -5.17 -7.95 -0.69
CA GLY A 72 -4.97 -9.32 -0.23
C GLY A 72 -6.20 -10.20 -0.41
N VAL A 73 -7.39 -9.67 -0.10
CA VAL A 73 -8.67 -10.36 -0.32
C VAL A 73 -8.91 -10.63 -1.80
N GLU A 74 -8.59 -9.66 -2.66
CA GLU A 74 -8.72 -9.79 -4.11
C GLU A 74 -7.78 -10.87 -4.68
N ILE A 75 -6.52 -10.92 -4.23
CA ILE A 75 -5.53 -11.95 -4.61
C ILE A 75 -6.07 -13.34 -4.26
N LEU A 76 -6.50 -13.55 -3.02
CA LEU A 76 -7.01 -14.84 -2.57
C LEU A 76 -8.27 -15.25 -3.35
N ARG A 77 -9.21 -14.32 -3.55
CA ARG A 77 -10.43 -14.59 -4.31
C ARG A 77 -10.12 -14.99 -5.75
N GLN A 78 -9.21 -14.29 -6.41
CA GLN A 78 -8.80 -14.59 -7.78
C GLN A 78 -8.13 -15.96 -7.86
N HIS A 79 -7.21 -16.27 -6.93
CA HIS A 79 -6.53 -17.56 -6.91
C HIS A 79 -7.51 -18.73 -6.68
N LEU A 80 -8.41 -18.62 -5.70
CA LEU A 80 -9.43 -19.63 -5.42
C LEU A 80 -10.38 -19.83 -6.61
N SER A 81 -10.74 -18.75 -7.31
CA SER A 81 -11.59 -18.83 -8.51
C SER A 81 -10.91 -19.58 -9.64
N LEU A 82 -9.61 -19.37 -9.84
CA LEU A 82 -8.81 -20.10 -10.85
C LEU A 82 -8.63 -21.58 -10.47
N SER A 83 -8.43 -21.88 -9.19
CA SER A 83 -8.37 -23.26 -8.68
C SER A 83 -9.70 -24.00 -8.87
N ALA A 84 -10.84 -23.37 -8.57
CA ALA A 84 -12.16 -23.94 -8.78
C ALA A 84 -12.46 -24.20 -10.28
N ALA A 85 -12.09 -23.26 -11.16
CA ALA A 85 -12.29 -23.39 -12.60
C ALA A 85 -11.44 -24.52 -13.24
N THR A 86 -10.34 -24.92 -12.60
CA THR A 86 -9.43 -25.96 -13.12
C THR A 86 -9.74 -27.35 -12.57
N GLY A 87 -10.69 -27.51 -11.64
CA GLY A 87 -11.13 -28.81 -11.12
C GLY A 87 -10.09 -29.55 -10.27
N VAL A 88 -9.06 -28.85 -9.80
CA VAL A 88 -7.92 -29.45 -9.07
C VAL A 88 -8.14 -29.31 -7.56
N GLN A 89 -8.13 -30.43 -6.85
CA GLN A 89 -8.12 -30.44 -5.38
C GLN A 89 -6.77 -29.92 -4.86
N PRO A 90 -6.74 -29.13 -3.77
CA PRO A 90 -5.49 -28.64 -3.22
C PRO A 90 -4.59 -29.81 -2.82
N ALA A 91 -3.36 -29.81 -3.34
CA ALA A 91 -2.39 -30.86 -3.05
C ALA A 91 -2.03 -30.81 -1.57
N GLN A 92 -2.05 -31.98 -0.93
CA GLN A 92 -1.60 -32.17 0.44
C GLN A 92 -0.09 -31.88 0.48
N HIS A 93 0.33 -31.05 1.43
CA HIS A 93 1.71 -30.56 1.59
C HIS A 93 2.75 -31.69 1.43
N GLY A 94 3.71 -31.54 0.51
CA GLY A 94 4.92 -32.37 0.48
C GLY A 94 5.36 -32.95 -0.88
N ALA A 95 4.63 -32.75 -1.97
CA ALA A 95 5.08 -33.18 -3.29
C ALA A 95 4.90 -32.07 -4.31
N ALA A 96 5.93 -31.83 -5.12
CA ALA A 96 5.90 -30.99 -6.31
C ALA A 96 4.89 -31.55 -7.34
N SER A 97 3.61 -31.37 -7.07
CA SER A 97 2.52 -31.70 -7.98
C SER A 97 2.42 -30.58 -9.00
N ARG A 98 2.95 -30.82 -10.20
CA ARG A 98 2.72 -30.00 -11.40
C ARG A 98 1.28 -30.15 -11.89
N GLY A 99 0.31 -29.81 -11.05
CA GLY A 99 -1.06 -29.52 -11.46
C GLY A 99 -1.16 -28.12 -12.09
N PRO A 100 -2.18 -27.82 -12.90
CA PRO A 100 -2.30 -26.56 -13.65
C PRO A 100 -2.50 -25.30 -12.79
N CYS A 101 -2.81 -25.43 -11.48
CA CYS A 101 -2.78 -24.33 -10.53
C CYS A 101 -2.38 -24.85 -9.13
N PRO A 102 -1.10 -24.78 -8.73
CA PRO A 102 -0.69 -25.15 -7.37
C PRO A 102 -1.31 -24.18 -6.36
N ALA A 103 -1.49 -24.62 -5.11
CA ALA A 103 -1.93 -23.75 -4.03
C ALA A 103 -1.00 -22.53 -3.90
N LEU A 104 -1.53 -21.38 -3.51
CA LEU A 104 -0.74 -20.16 -3.36
C LEU A 104 0.29 -20.32 -2.23
N ASP A 105 1.57 -20.42 -2.59
CA ASP A 105 2.63 -20.62 -1.60
C ASP A 105 3.05 -19.31 -0.92
N ALA A 106 3.19 -18.23 -1.70
CA ALA A 106 3.74 -16.97 -1.21
C ALA A 106 3.24 -15.74 -1.98
N ILE A 107 3.21 -14.60 -1.29
CA ILE A 107 2.92 -13.26 -1.84
C ILE A 107 4.10 -12.34 -1.50
N PHE A 108 4.70 -11.74 -2.51
CA PHE A 108 5.79 -10.76 -2.36
C PHE A 108 5.24 -9.34 -2.49
N LEU A 109 5.53 -8.47 -1.52
CA LEU A 109 5.00 -7.11 -1.46
C LEU A 109 6.12 -6.09 -1.31
N PRO A 110 6.13 -4.99 -2.10
CA PRO A 110 7.06 -3.91 -1.88
C PRO A 110 6.77 -3.23 -0.53
N VAL A 111 7.83 -2.85 0.18
CA VAL A 111 7.72 -2.18 1.47
C VAL A 111 8.27 -0.76 1.36
N GLY A 112 7.41 0.21 1.71
CA GLY A 112 7.78 1.58 2.03
C GLY A 112 7.41 1.87 3.48
N GLY A 113 6.34 2.63 3.72
CA GLY A 113 5.80 2.85 5.07
C GLY A 113 5.05 1.64 5.69
N GLY A 114 5.14 0.45 5.10
CA GLY A 114 4.60 -0.80 5.67
C GLY A 114 3.08 -1.03 5.57
N SER A 115 2.25 -0.02 5.26
CA SER A 115 0.78 -0.16 5.29
C SER A 115 0.21 -1.22 4.33
N LEU A 116 0.77 -1.34 3.12
CA LEU A 116 0.37 -2.38 2.15
C LEU A 116 0.70 -3.78 2.68
N LEU A 117 1.95 -3.99 3.14
CA LEU A 117 2.38 -5.26 3.73
C LEU A 117 1.51 -5.62 4.94
N ALA A 118 1.30 -4.68 5.85
CA ALA A 118 0.49 -4.89 7.05
C ALA A 118 -0.95 -5.26 6.72
N GLY A 119 -1.60 -4.52 5.80
CA GLY A 119 -2.98 -4.77 5.42
C GLY A 119 -3.15 -6.11 4.72
N VAL A 120 -2.32 -6.40 3.72
CA VAL A 120 -2.39 -7.68 2.98
C VAL A 120 -2.03 -8.85 3.90
N ALA A 121 -0.98 -8.74 4.72
CA ALA A 121 -0.62 -9.79 5.66
C ALA A 121 -1.74 -10.09 6.66
N ALA A 122 -2.40 -9.07 7.21
CA ALA A 122 -3.53 -9.26 8.11
C ALA A 122 -4.68 -10.02 7.44
N ALA A 123 -5.11 -9.59 6.25
CA ALA A 123 -6.18 -10.26 5.51
C ALA A 123 -5.80 -11.71 5.12
N VAL A 124 -4.58 -11.90 4.60
CA VAL A 124 -4.11 -13.20 4.13
C VAL A 124 -3.96 -14.17 5.29
N LYS A 125 -3.36 -13.75 6.40
CA LYS A 125 -3.17 -14.63 7.57
C LYS A 125 -4.47 -15.01 8.26
N GLN A 126 -5.52 -14.19 8.14
CA GLN A 126 -6.86 -14.55 8.62
C GLN A 126 -7.56 -15.60 7.75
N ILE A 127 -7.38 -15.56 6.42
CA ILE A 127 -8.11 -16.41 5.47
C ILE A 127 -7.31 -17.66 5.07
N SER A 128 -6.01 -17.53 4.90
CA SER A 128 -5.10 -18.58 4.40
C SER A 128 -3.76 -18.46 5.12
N PRO A 129 -3.68 -18.90 6.40
CA PRO A 129 -2.51 -18.70 7.26
C PRO A 129 -1.22 -19.35 6.72
N GLU A 130 -1.35 -20.40 5.92
CA GLU A 130 -0.23 -21.12 5.30
C GLU A 130 0.49 -20.30 4.22
N VAL A 131 -0.22 -19.37 3.56
CA VAL A 131 0.37 -18.53 2.50
C VAL A 131 1.44 -17.64 3.11
N GLN A 132 2.67 -17.73 2.63
CA GLN A 132 3.76 -16.86 3.07
C GLN A 132 3.54 -15.44 2.56
N VAL A 133 3.82 -14.44 3.40
CA VAL A 133 3.79 -13.03 2.99
C VAL A 133 5.16 -12.45 3.24
N VAL A 134 5.81 -12.00 2.16
CA VAL A 134 7.21 -11.61 2.15
C VAL A 134 7.31 -10.14 1.75
N GLY A 135 7.79 -9.32 2.69
CA GLY A 135 8.15 -7.92 2.41
C GLY A 135 9.44 -7.85 1.58
N VAL A 136 9.47 -6.94 0.60
CA VAL A 136 10.62 -6.71 -0.28
C VAL A 136 11.04 -5.25 -0.19
N GLU A 137 12.29 -5.02 0.21
CA GLU A 137 12.91 -3.69 0.30
C GLU A 137 14.18 -3.61 -0.58
N PRO A 138 14.46 -2.45 -1.21
CA PRO A 138 15.76 -2.23 -1.83
C PRO A 138 16.86 -2.14 -0.77
N ARG A 139 18.04 -2.66 -1.10
CA ARG A 139 19.22 -2.52 -0.24
C ARG A 139 19.54 -1.04 0.00
N GLY A 140 19.80 -0.67 1.25
CA GLY A 140 20.21 0.69 1.64
C GLY A 140 19.07 1.58 2.10
N VAL A 141 17.81 1.20 1.84
CA VAL A 141 16.58 1.88 2.30
C VAL A 141 15.62 0.89 3.00
N ASP A 142 16.19 -0.18 3.56
CA ASP A 142 15.57 -1.33 4.22
C ASP A 142 15.17 -1.04 5.67
N VAL A 143 14.34 0.00 5.86
CA VAL A 143 13.96 0.49 7.19
C VAL A 143 13.21 -0.58 7.99
N LEU A 144 12.24 -1.27 7.37
CA LEU A 144 11.45 -2.28 8.09
C LEU A 144 12.33 -3.47 8.48
N THR A 145 13.14 -3.98 7.54
CA THR A 145 14.05 -5.11 7.79
C THR A 145 14.97 -4.80 8.96
N ARG A 146 15.57 -3.61 9.01
CA ARG A 146 16.44 -3.19 10.11
C ARG A 146 15.69 -3.08 11.44
N SER A 147 14.48 -2.52 11.44
CA SER A 147 13.66 -2.42 12.64
C SER A 147 13.21 -3.77 13.20
N LEU A 148 13.03 -4.79 12.35
CA LEU A 148 12.69 -6.14 12.80
C LEU A 148 13.90 -6.95 13.28
N MET A 149 15.11 -6.54 12.89
CA MET A 149 16.37 -7.20 13.27
C MET A 149 17.05 -6.55 14.48
N SER A 150 16.55 -5.41 14.96
CA SER A 150 17.01 -4.72 16.16
C SER A 150 16.26 -5.20 17.40
#